data_AF-A0A7Y6I950-F1
#
_entry.id   AF-A0A7Y6I950-F1
#
_cell.length_a   1.000
_cell.length_b   1.000
_cell.length_c   1.000
_cell.angle_alpha   90.00
_cell.angle_beta   90.00
_cell.angle_gamma   90.00
#
_symmetry.space_group_name_H-M   'P 1'
#
loop_
_entity.id
_entity.type
_entity.pdbx_description
1 polymer ?
#
loop_
_entity_poly.entity_id
_entity_poly.type
_entity_poly.pdbx_seq_one_letter_code
_entity_poly.pdbx_strand_id
1 'polypeptide(L)'
;MALDLGTARTRSLSAGGFAIADRPSAVPAHPRRPPAPSDRDRTPTPGDRGRTPTPGDRGRTPTPGDRGRTPTPGDRGGMPAPGDRDRTPAPGDRDRTPAPGEWGRTPAPGDLGRPSTAGSGSGLVRPLRHGMVADPGACHRLVRLVLHDARLSGAWPLDRVLAGMPVAATASDRAAVRTAVSEAAGCAVTLVEEPLAAAVGAGLDVTDPRPALLLDVGAGIVEAVVIRDGVVTDALALQLSATTGTGLPAYALDGVVEMTARLLRRLPARLRPAARDGGLLLTGGGATQPRLAHRLRETLRLPVEAAPEPAHATVRGLTRLCLQPALAGGLAAGR
;
A
#
# COMPACT_ATOMS: atom_id res chain seq x y z
N MET A 1 -22.27 -2.73 3.34
CA MET A 1 -21.25 -2.11 4.21
C MET A 1 -20.26 -1.32 3.37
N ALA A 2 -19.85 -0.15 3.86
CA ALA A 2 -18.81 0.68 3.24
C ALA A 2 -17.46 0.46 3.93
N LEU A 3 -16.40 0.25 3.15
CA LEU A 3 -15.04 0.00 3.63
C LEU A 3 -14.03 0.86 2.86
N ASP A 4 -13.37 1.77 3.56
CA ASP A 4 -12.16 2.46 3.09
C ASP A 4 -10.96 1.74 3.70
N LEU A 5 -10.25 0.99 2.87
CA LEU A 5 -9.11 0.18 3.31
C LEU A 5 -7.88 1.02 3.60
N GLY A 6 -7.63 2.06 2.79
CA GLY A 6 -6.49 2.96 2.94
C GLY A 6 -6.44 3.64 4.30
N THR A 7 -7.62 3.96 4.86
CA THR A 7 -7.76 4.55 6.20
C THR A 7 -8.32 3.60 7.25
N ALA A 8 -8.56 2.33 6.89
CA ALA A 8 -9.20 1.32 7.74
C ALA A 8 -10.55 1.78 8.36
N ARG A 9 -11.27 2.67 7.68
CA ARG A 9 -12.55 3.21 8.13
C ARG A 9 -13.71 2.40 7.59
N THR A 10 -14.73 2.21 8.43
CA THR A 10 -15.93 1.49 8.03
C THR A 10 -17.22 2.11 8.49
N ARG A 11 -18.27 1.75 7.75
CA ARG A 11 -19.64 2.01 8.16
C ARG A 11 -20.57 0.88 7.76
N SER A 12 -21.31 0.38 8.75
CA SER A 12 -22.46 -0.49 8.53
C SER A 12 -23.75 0.32 8.40
N LEU A 13 -24.69 -0.17 7.60
CA LEU A 13 -26.00 0.45 7.37
C LEU A 13 -27.14 -0.21 8.15
N SER A 14 -26.92 -1.40 8.72
CA SER A 14 -27.97 -2.17 9.40
C SER A 14 -28.26 -1.69 10.83
N ALA A 15 -27.47 -0.78 11.39
CA ALA A 15 -27.52 -0.39 12.80
C ALA A 15 -28.17 0.97 13.09
N GLY A 16 -28.80 1.63 12.10
CA GLY A 16 -29.53 2.91 12.29
C GLY A 16 -28.68 4.12 12.73
N GLY A 17 -27.39 3.94 13.05
CA GLY A 17 -26.45 4.98 13.47
C GLY A 17 -25.54 5.50 12.35
N PHE A 18 -25.09 6.75 12.47
CA PHE A 18 -24.21 7.42 11.50
C PHE A 18 -22.71 7.35 11.81
N ALA A 19 -22.30 6.63 12.87
CA ALA A 19 -20.92 6.61 13.33
C ALA A 19 -19.98 5.91 12.33
N ILE A 20 -18.88 6.60 11.98
CA ILE A 20 -17.76 6.04 11.24
C ILE A 20 -16.81 5.42 12.28
N ALA A 21 -16.49 4.14 12.13
CA ALA A 21 -15.48 3.50 12.97
C ALA A 21 -14.10 3.74 12.35
N ASP A 22 -13.17 4.32 13.13
CA ASP A 22 -11.77 4.54 12.75
C ASP A 22 -10.85 3.54 13.46
N ARG A 23 -9.80 3.08 12.77
CA ARG A 23 -8.87 2.03 13.22
C ARG A 23 -7.45 2.35 12.77
N PRO A 24 -6.42 1.98 13.56
CA PRO A 24 -5.06 1.99 13.04
C PRO A 24 -4.97 1.02 11.86
N SER A 25 -4.41 1.48 10.74
CA SER A 25 -4.22 0.67 9.53
C SER A 25 -3.08 -0.36 9.65
N ALA A 26 -2.28 -0.30 10.72
CA ALA A 26 -1.24 -1.28 11.01
C ALA A 26 -1.80 -2.46 11.85
N VAL A 27 -1.33 -3.67 11.57
CA VAL A 27 -1.71 -4.89 12.29
C VAL A 27 -0.50 -5.53 12.96
N PRO A 28 -0.66 -6.28 14.06
CA PRO A 28 0.43 -7.06 14.61
C PRO A 28 1.06 -8.01 13.57
N ALA A 29 2.39 -8.16 13.60
CA ALA A 29 3.06 -9.26 12.91
C ALA A 29 2.53 -10.61 13.41
N HIS A 30 2.67 -11.64 12.59
CA HIS A 30 2.33 -13.00 13.04
C HIS A 30 3.06 -13.32 14.35
N PRO A 31 2.38 -13.93 15.35
CA PRO A 31 3.11 -14.61 16.40
C PRO A 31 4.02 -15.63 15.71
N ARG A 32 5.31 -15.63 16.05
CA ARG A 32 6.25 -16.63 15.53
C ARG A 32 5.61 -17.99 15.76
N ARG A 33 5.45 -18.78 14.69
CA ARG A 33 5.16 -20.20 14.85
C ARG A 33 6.27 -20.72 15.77
N PRO A 34 5.97 -21.42 16.88
CA PRO A 34 7.04 -22.01 17.68
C PRO A 34 7.91 -22.83 16.72
N PRO A 35 9.25 -22.77 16.86
CA PRO A 35 10.10 -23.59 16.03
C PRO A 35 9.58 -25.03 16.11
N ALA A 36 9.43 -25.69 14.95
CA ALA A 36 9.21 -27.12 14.95
C ALA A 36 10.30 -27.74 15.85
N PRO A 37 9.95 -28.72 16.71
CA PRO A 37 10.94 -29.35 17.58
C PRO A 37 12.15 -29.71 16.72
N SER A 38 13.32 -29.19 17.11
CA SER A 38 14.56 -29.43 16.38
C SER A 38 14.78 -30.94 16.25
N ASP A 39 15.34 -31.40 15.14
CA ASP A 39 15.78 -32.79 14.90
C ASP A 39 16.84 -33.30 15.91
N ARG A 40 17.08 -32.58 17.01
CA ARG A 40 17.92 -33.00 18.14
C ARG A 40 17.36 -34.21 18.89
N ASP A 41 16.07 -34.52 18.75
CA ASP A 41 15.44 -35.67 19.42
C ASP A 41 15.07 -36.82 18.47
N ARG A 42 15.64 -36.84 17.25
CA ARG A 42 15.53 -38.05 16.42
C ARG A 42 16.69 -39.00 16.75
N THR A 43 16.36 -40.09 17.44
CA THR A 43 17.21 -41.28 17.48
C THR A 43 17.44 -41.78 16.05
N PRO A 44 18.70 -41.97 15.59
CA PRO A 44 18.94 -42.47 14.24
C PRO A 44 18.42 -43.90 14.13
N THR A 45 17.58 -44.17 13.12
CA THR A 45 17.25 -45.54 12.73
C THR A 45 18.47 -46.16 12.03
N PRO A 46 18.92 -47.38 12.37
CA PRO A 46 20.05 -48.01 11.69
C PRO A 46 19.71 -48.29 10.22
N GLY A 47 20.46 -47.73 9.26
CA GLY A 47 20.35 -48.20 7.87
C GLY A 47 20.73 -47.26 6.71
N ASP A 48 20.92 -45.96 6.90
CA ASP A 48 21.12 -45.07 5.73
C ASP A 48 22.61 -44.92 5.36
N ARG A 49 23.08 -45.78 4.45
CA ARG A 49 24.39 -45.64 3.79
C ARG A 49 24.27 -44.67 2.61
N GLY A 50 25.11 -43.63 2.62
CA GLY A 50 25.43 -42.83 1.44
C GLY A 50 24.51 -41.65 1.17
N ARG A 51 24.78 -40.51 1.81
CA ARG A 51 24.39 -39.19 1.29
C ARG A 51 25.54 -38.21 1.45
N THR A 52 25.84 -37.48 0.37
CA THR A 52 26.74 -36.33 0.35
C THR A 52 26.11 -35.15 1.11
N PRO A 53 26.86 -34.38 1.94
CA PRO A 53 26.31 -33.21 2.61
C PRO A 53 26.08 -32.05 1.64
N THR A 54 24.98 -31.32 1.81
CA THR A 54 24.67 -30.07 1.10
C THR A 54 25.32 -28.88 1.82
N PRO A 55 25.77 -27.82 1.13
CA PRO A 55 26.37 -26.65 1.77
C PRO A 55 25.40 -25.94 2.73
N GLY A 56 25.75 -25.86 4.02
CA GLY A 56 24.95 -25.18 5.04
C GLY A 56 25.08 -25.73 6.48
N ASP A 57 25.59 -26.94 6.66
CA ASP A 57 25.78 -27.55 7.98
C ASP A 57 26.99 -26.91 8.71
N ARG A 58 26.74 -25.90 9.55
CA ARG A 58 27.74 -25.42 10.53
C ARG A 58 27.71 -26.29 11.78
N GLY A 59 28.86 -26.85 12.16
CA GLY A 59 29.09 -27.38 13.51
C GLY A 59 29.21 -28.90 13.65
N ARG A 60 29.98 -29.57 12.78
CA ARG A 60 30.46 -30.93 13.08
C ARG A 60 31.96 -30.89 13.37
N THR A 61 32.35 -31.35 14.56
CA THR A 61 33.74 -31.63 14.91
C THR A 61 34.20 -32.88 14.14
N PRO A 62 35.32 -32.85 13.41
CA PRO A 62 35.84 -34.06 12.77
C PRO A 62 36.41 -35.02 13.82
N THR A 63 36.17 -36.32 13.64
CA THR A 63 36.79 -37.39 14.43
C THR A 63 38.20 -37.69 13.87
N PRO A 64 39.21 -38.08 14.69
CA PRO A 64 40.54 -38.41 14.17
C PRO A 64 40.50 -39.65 13.28
N GLY A 65 40.91 -39.55 12.00
CA GLY A 65 41.01 -40.74 11.13
C GLY A 65 41.09 -40.51 9.63
N ASP A 66 40.76 -39.35 9.09
CA ASP A 66 40.82 -39.13 7.63
C ASP A 66 42.18 -38.60 7.18
N ARG A 67 42.99 -39.46 6.54
CA ARG A 67 44.19 -39.04 5.79
C ARG A 67 43.79 -38.66 4.37
N GLY A 68 44.22 -37.46 3.97
CA GLY A 68 44.40 -37.06 2.57
C GLY A 68 43.20 -36.37 1.93
N ARG A 69 43.08 -35.05 2.09
CA ARG A 69 42.42 -34.15 1.11
C ARG A 69 43.11 -32.79 1.11
N THR A 70 43.52 -32.32 -0.06
CA THR A 70 44.07 -30.99 -0.31
C THR A 70 42.94 -29.95 -0.36
N PRO A 71 43.02 -28.82 0.37
CA PRO A 71 42.03 -27.76 0.26
C PRO A 71 42.25 -26.93 -1.02
N THR A 72 41.17 -26.62 -1.74
CA THR A 72 41.17 -25.65 -2.84
C THR A 72 41.19 -24.22 -2.28
N PRO A 73 41.93 -23.26 -2.85
CA PRO A 73 41.97 -21.89 -2.33
C PRO A 73 40.66 -21.15 -2.58
N GLY A 74 39.98 -20.68 -1.53
CA GLY A 74 38.79 -19.86 -1.71
C GLY A 74 37.86 -19.70 -0.52
N ASP A 75 38.37 -19.56 0.71
CA ASP A 75 37.53 -19.12 1.83
C ASP A 75 38.16 -17.91 2.53
N ARG A 76 37.49 -16.76 2.39
CA ARG A 76 37.79 -15.53 3.13
C ARG A 76 37.05 -15.57 4.47
N GLY A 77 37.77 -15.28 5.55
CA GLY A 77 37.18 -14.77 6.80
C GLY A 77 37.21 -15.74 7.99
N GLY A 78 38.40 -16.02 8.50
CA GLY A 78 38.60 -16.43 9.89
C GLY A 78 39.17 -15.25 10.69
N MET A 79 38.48 -14.85 11.76
CA MET A 79 38.96 -13.82 12.70
C MET A 79 40.09 -14.42 13.57
N PRO A 80 41.22 -13.74 13.81
CA PRO A 80 42.27 -14.29 14.66
C PRO A 80 41.93 -14.18 16.15
N ALA A 81 42.33 -15.21 16.90
CA ALA A 81 42.33 -15.26 18.37
C ALA A 81 43.43 -14.35 18.97
N PRO A 82 43.34 -13.97 20.26
CA PRO A 82 44.15 -12.90 20.83
C PRO A 82 45.57 -13.35 21.20
N GLY A 83 46.56 -12.57 20.78
CA GLY A 83 47.95 -12.70 21.22
C GLY A 83 48.93 -12.81 20.07
N ASP A 84 49.39 -11.66 19.56
CA ASP A 84 50.76 -11.46 19.09
C ASP A 84 51.00 -9.95 18.92
N ARG A 85 51.98 -9.44 19.67
CA ARG A 85 52.43 -8.05 19.64
C ARG A 85 53.38 -7.84 18.47
N ASP A 86 53.39 -6.61 17.97
CA ASP A 86 54.37 -6.02 17.06
C ASP A 86 54.31 -6.42 15.57
N ARG A 87 53.38 -5.80 14.81
CA ARG A 87 53.63 -5.40 13.40
C ARG A 87 52.92 -4.09 13.03
N THR A 88 53.70 -3.17 12.48
CA THR A 88 53.33 -1.82 11.99
C THR A 88 52.43 -1.89 10.74
N PRO A 89 51.42 -1.02 10.56
CA PRO A 89 50.61 -1.00 9.34
C PRO A 89 51.34 -0.35 8.14
N ALA A 90 51.17 -0.93 6.95
CA ALA A 90 51.58 -0.30 5.69
C ALA A 90 50.50 0.68 5.18
N PRO A 91 50.87 1.79 4.50
CA PRO A 91 49.93 2.83 4.09
C PRO A 91 49.31 2.55 2.72
N GLY A 92 48.00 2.83 2.57
CA GLY A 92 47.36 2.77 1.26
C GLY A 92 45.84 2.85 1.25
N ASP A 93 45.27 3.92 1.81
CA ASP A 93 43.87 4.30 1.53
C ASP A 93 43.87 5.78 1.10
N ARG A 94 43.93 6.04 -0.20
CA ARG A 94 43.34 7.23 -0.83
C ARG A 94 42.90 6.92 -2.27
N ASP A 95 41.67 7.35 -2.55
CA ASP A 95 41.11 7.67 -3.87
C ASP A 95 40.65 6.51 -4.77
N ARG A 96 39.35 6.17 -4.68
CA ARG A 96 38.53 5.84 -5.87
C ARG A 96 37.12 6.43 -5.77
N THR A 97 36.88 7.43 -6.59
CA THR A 97 35.57 8.01 -6.95
C THR A 97 34.73 6.97 -7.73
N PRO A 98 33.39 6.90 -7.58
CA PRO A 98 32.57 6.02 -8.41
C PRO A 98 32.31 6.62 -9.79
N ALA A 99 32.38 5.78 -10.83
CA ALA A 99 31.98 6.14 -12.20
C ALA A 99 30.44 6.09 -12.34
N PRO A 100 29.83 6.96 -13.18
CA PRO A 100 28.39 6.97 -13.40
C PRO A 100 27.99 6.05 -14.57
N GLY A 101 27.01 5.16 -14.33
CA GLY A 101 26.24 4.50 -15.40
C GLY A 101 26.11 2.98 -15.27
N GLU A 102 25.09 2.52 -14.55
CA GLU A 102 24.47 1.21 -14.78
C GLU A 102 22.97 1.29 -14.43
N TRP A 103 22.17 1.86 -15.35
CA TRP A 103 20.71 1.72 -15.35
C TRP A 103 20.35 0.72 -16.43
N GLY A 104 19.98 -0.51 -16.04
CA GLY A 104 19.44 -1.49 -16.97
C GLY A 104 19.84 -2.93 -16.68
N ARG A 105 19.18 -3.55 -15.68
CA ARG A 105 18.96 -5.00 -15.70
C ARG A 105 17.53 -5.28 -15.29
N THR A 106 16.75 -5.83 -16.22
CA THR A 106 15.51 -6.56 -15.96
C THR A 106 15.85 -7.86 -15.21
N PRO A 107 15.14 -8.23 -14.13
CA PRO A 107 15.36 -9.52 -13.49
C PRO A 107 14.86 -10.66 -14.38
N ALA A 108 15.59 -11.78 -14.39
CA ALA A 108 15.19 -13.00 -15.08
C ALA A 108 13.95 -13.65 -14.41
N PRO A 109 13.10 -14.39 -15.15
CA PRO A 109 11.96 -15.08 -14.58
C PRO A 109 12.44 -16.31 -13.80
N GLY A 110 12.32 -16.26 -12.47
CA GLY A 110 12.71 -17.39 -11.60
C GLY A 110 12.77 -17.08 -10.11
N ASP A 111 12.83 -15.81 -9.71
CA ASP A 111 13.05 -15.42 -8.31
C ASP A 111 11.76 -15.19 -7.49
N LEU A 112 10.76 -16.07 -7.69
CA LEU A 112 9.61 -16.16 -6.80
C LEU A 112 9.95 -17.08 -5.63
N GLY A 113 10.33 -16.47 -4.51
CA GLY A 113 10.22 -17.14 -3.21
C GLY A 113 11.43 -17.07 -2.31
N ARG A 114 11.85 -15.86 -1.91
CA ARG A 114 12.47 -15.66 -0.60
C ARG A 114 12.01 -14.35 0.02
N PRO A 115 11.28 -14.35 1.14
CA PRO A 115 11.07 -13.12 1.89
C PRO A 115 12.43 -12.63 2.40
N SER A 116 12.76 -11.38 2.09
CA SER A 116 13.92 -10.68 2.60
C SER A 116 13.95 -10.79 4.14
N THR A 117 14.88 -11.57 4.67
CA THR A 117 15.15 -11.58 6.11
C THR A 117 15.90 -10.31 6.47
N ALA A 118 15.16 -9.25 6.78
CA ALA A 118 15.66 -8.06 7.42
C ALA A 118 14.77 -7.71 8.62
N GLY A 119 15.36 -7.68 9.82
CA GLY A 119 14.77 -7.08 11.01
C GLY A 119 14.25 -8.08 12.05
N SER A 120 15.03 -8.26 13.12
CA SER A 120 14.52 -8.69 14.42
C SER A 120 13.52 -7.65 14.95
N GLY A 121 12.25 -8.00 15.12
CA GLY A 121 11.30 -7.17 15.86
C GLY A 121 9.94 -7.84 16.02
N SER A 122 9.45 -7.92 17.26
CA SER A 122 8.01 -7.99 17.53
C SER A 122 7.38 -6.67 17.04
N GLY A 123 7.02 -6.61 15.76
CA GLY A 123 6.70 -5.35 15.07
C GLY A 123 5.27 -5.29 14.54
N LEU A 124 4.74 -4.07 14.43
CA LEU A 124 3.55 -3.78 13.63
C LEU A 124 3.90 -3.91 12.14
N VAL A 125 3.02 -4.54 11.36
CA VAL A 125 3.09 -4.64 9.90
C VAL A 125 2.09 -3.66 9.31
N ARG A 126 2.47 -2.93 8.25
CA ARG A 126 1.54 -2.13 7.45
C ARG A 126 1.04 -2.97 6.27
N PRO A 127 -0.22 -3.45 6.28
CA PRO A 127 -0.78 -4.26 5.22
C PRO A 127 -0.84 -3.53 3.88
N LEU A 128 -1.06 -2.22 3.96
CA LEU A 128 -1.16 -1.34 2.83
C LEU A 128 0.00 -0.35 2.82
N ARG A 129 0.51 -0.08 1.62
CA ARG A 129 1.48 0.99 1.36
C ARG A 129 0.97 1.82 0.19
N HIS A 130 0.78 3.12 0.42
CA HIS A 130 0.19 4.04 -0.55
C HIS A 130 -1.21 3.62 -1.03
N GLY A 131 -2.01 3.01 -0.13
CA GLY A 131 -3.35 2.49 -0.45
C GLY A 131 -3.36 1.17 -1.26
N MET A 132 -2.20 0.59 -1.57
CA MET A 132 -2.06 -0.68 -2.29
C MET A 132 -1.61 -1.81 -1.36
N VAL A 133 -1.83 -3.07 -1.75
CA VAL A 133 -1.57 -4.23 -0.89
C VAL A 133 -0.08 -4.54 -0.87
N ALA A 134 0.58 -4.27 0.25
CA ALA A 134 2.00 -4.55 0.45
C ALA A 134 2.23 -5.96 1.04
N ASP A 135 1.32 -6.43 1.89
CA ASP A 135 1.34 -7.77 2.48
C ASP A 135 -0.08 -8.36 2.45
N PRO A 136 -0.38 -9.31 1.54
CA PRO A 136 -1.70 -9.92 1.42
C PRO A 136 -2.19 -10.61 2.70
N GLY A 137 -1.29 -11.26 3.45
CA GLY A 137 -1.63 -11.94 4.69
C GLY A 137 -2.00 -10.94 5.79
N ALA A 138 -1.23 -9.86 5.93
CA ALA A 138 -1.56 -8.77 6.83
C ALA A 138 -2.84 -8.03 6.40
N CYS A 139 -3.12 -7.94 5.09
CA CYS A 139 -4.33 -7.31 4.55
C CYS A 139 -5.57 -8.11 4.95
N HIS A 140 -5.53 -9.44 4.79
CA HIS A 140 -6.60 -10.32 5.26
C HIS A 140 -6.85 -10.19 6.76
N ARG A 141 -5.79 -10.07 7.59
CA ARG A 141 -5.93 -9.82 9.03
C ARG A 141 -6.57 -8.46 9.34
N LEU A 142 -6.16 -7.40 8.63
CA LEU A 142 -6.74 -6.06 8.79
C LEU A 142 -8.23 -6.08 8.47
N VAL A 143 -8.61 -6.66 7.34
CA VAL A 143 -10.01 -6.80 6.92
C VAL A 143 -10.81 -7.55 7.98
N ARG A 144 -10.34 -8.70 8.48
CA ARG A 144 -11.05 -9.44 9.53
C ARG A 144 -11.25 -8.62 10.79
N LEU A 145 -10.23 -7.87 11.22
CA LEU A 145 -10.30 -7.02 12.41
C LEU A 145 -11.32 -5.89 12.22
N VAL A 146 -11.31 -5.26 11.05
CA VAL A 146 -12.22 -4.18 10.68
C VAL A 146 -13.67 -4.69 10.57
N LEU A 147 -13.89 -5.84 9.93
CA LEU A 147 -15.22 -6.45 9.84
C LEU A 147 -15.72 -6.94 11.20
N HIS A 148 -14.88 -7.52 12.05
CA HIS A 148 -15.28 -8.01 13.37
C HIS A 148 -16.05 -6.94 14.18
N ASP A 149 -15.65 -5.68 14.13
CA ASP A 149 -16.38 -4.60 14.80
C ASP A 149 -17.74 -4.30 14.17
N ALA A 150 -17.84 -4.45 12.85
CA ALA A 150 -19.14 -4.45 12.20
C ALA A 150 -20.04 -5.59 12.72
N ARG A 151 -19.51 -6.77 13.14
CA ARG A 151 -20.33 -7.78 13.89
C ARG A 151 -20.88 -7.20 15.16
N LEU A 152 -20.00 -6.57 15.94
CA LEU A 152 -20.32 -6.10 17.28
C LEU A 152 -21.38 -4.99 17.26
N SER A 153 -21.54 -4.30 16.12
CA SER A 153 -22.62 -3.33 15.89
C SER A 153 -23.94 -3.95 15.38
N GLY A 154 -24.06 -5.29 15.34
CA GLY A 154 -25.30 -6.01 15.00
C GLY A 154 -25.55 -6.20 13.50
N ALA A 155 -24.51 -6.10 12.66
CA ALA A 155 -24.67 -5.93 11.22
C ALA A 155 -24.46 -7.16 10.32
N TRP A 156 -24.79 -8.36 10.79
CA TRP A 156 -24.47 -9.60 10.08
C TRP A 156 -25.70 -10.55 10.06
N PRO A 157 -26.03 -11.31 8.98
CA PRO A 157 -25.34 -11.50 7.69
C PRO A 157 -25.09 -10.18 6.91
N LEU A 158 -23.99 -10.07 6.14
CA LEU A 158 -23.70 -8.92 5.27
C LEU A 158 -24.12 -9.32 3.86
N ASP A 159 -24.95 -8.52 3.20
CA ASP A 159 -25.40 -8.84 1.84
C ASP A 159 -24.37 -8.40 0.78
N ARG A 160 -23.67 -7.30 1.03
CA ARG A 160 -22.69 -6.69 0.10
C ARG A 160 -21.67 -5.81 0.83
N VAL A 161 -20.43 -5.81 0.35
CA VAL A 161 -19.41 -4.81 0.71
C VAL A 161 -19.03 -3.96 -0.51
N LEU A 162 -19.02 -2.64 -0.33
CA LEU A 162 -18.36 -1.71 -1.25
C LEU A 162 -17.01 -1.31 -0.64
N ALA A 163 -15.92 -1.55 -1.35
CA ALA A 163 -14.57 -1.24 -0.91
C ALA A 163 -13.92 -0.19 -1.82
N GLY A 164 -13.44 0.90 -1.21
CA GLY A 164 -12.63 1.92 -1.87
C GLY A 164 -11.24 1.39 -2.20
N MET A 165 -10.75 1.71 -3.40
CA MET A 165 -9.37 1.48 -3.84
C MET A 165 -8.81 2.71 -4.59
N PRO A 166 -7.52 3.06 -4.46
CA PRO A 166 -6.92 4.09 -5.30
C PRO A 166 -7.10 3.79 -6.79
N VAL A 167 -7.17 4.83 -7.64
CA VAL A 167 -7.18 4.65 -9.10
C VAL A 167 -5.90 3.96 -9.56
N ALA A 168 -4.76 4.32 -8.95
CA ALA A 168 -3.45 3.76 -9.24
C ALA A 168 -3.28 2.28 -8.86
N ALA A 169 -4.24 1.67 -8.16
CA ALA A 169 -4.13 0.27 -7.74
C ALA A 169 -4.08 -0.68 -8.95
N THR A 170 -3.09 -1.58 -8.93
CA THR A 170 -2.85 -2.56 -10.01
C THR A 170 -3.93 -3.64 -10.04
N ALA A 171 -3.96 -4.44 -11.12
CA ALA A 171 -4.84 -5.61 -11.18
C ALA A 171 -4.58 -6.61 -10.04
N SER A 172 -3.32 -6.77 -9.63
CA SER A 172 -2.93 -7.62 -8.51
C SER A 172 -3.44 -7.07 -7.17
N ASP A 173 -3.34 -5.76 -6.94
CA ASP A 173 -3.90 -5.12 -5.74
C ASP A 173 -5.41 -5.33 -5.66
N ARG A 174 -6.12 -5.13 -6.79
CA ARG A 174 -7.57 -5.32 -6.90
C ARG A 174 -7.97 -6.77 -6.61
N ALA A 175 -7.23 -7.74 -7.13
CA ALA A 175 -7.47 -9.15 -6.83
C ALA A 175 -7.24 -9.46 -5.34
N ALA A 176 -6.13 -9.00 -4.78
CA ALA A 176 -5.79 -9.23 -3.37
C ALA A 176 -6.84 -8.67 -2.41
N VAL A 177 -7.29 -7.43 -2.62
CA VAL A 177 -8.35 -6.82 -1.81
C VAL A 177 -9.68 -7.56 -1.99
N ARG A 178 -10.07 -7.88 -3.24
CA ARG A 178 -11.30 -8.61 -3.49
C ARG A 178 -11.32 -9.96 -2.76
N THR A 179 -10.23 -10.73 -2.83
CA THR A 179 -10.10 -12.00 -2.12
C THR A 179 -10.17 -11.79 -0.61
N ALA A 180 -9.33 -10.91 -0.06
CA ALA A 180 -9.28 -10.66 1.38
C ALA A 180 -10.64 -10.23 1.96
N VAL A 181 -11.34 -9.32 1.28
CA VAL A 181 -12.65 -8.81 1.72
C VAL A 181 -13.76 -9.84 1.53
N SER A 182 -13.82 -10.52 0.39
CA SER A 182 -14.90 -11.50 0.14
C SER A 182 -14.83 -12.70 1.08
N GLU A 183 -13.62 -13.24 1.32
CA GLU A 183 -13.41 -14.34 2.26
C GLU A 183 -13.76 -13.96 3.70
N ALA A 184 -13.40 -12.74 4.13
CA ALA A 184 -13.65 -12.29 5.49
C ALA A 184 -15.12 -11.88 5.73
N ALA A 185 -15.77 -11.29 4.72
CA ALA A 185 -17.16 -10.82 4.81
C ALA A 185 -18.18 -11.95 4.55
N GLY A 186 -17.80 -12.97 3.78
CA GLY A 186 -18.71 -14.04 3.35
C GLY A 186 -19.73 -13.59 2.30
N CYS A 187 -19.47 -12.50 1.57
CA CYS A 187 -20.38 -11.95 0.57
C CYS A 187 -19.63 -11.29 -0.59
N ALA A 188 -20.37 -10.88 -1.63
CA ALA A 188 -19.81 -10.22 -2.80
C ALA A 188 -19.22 -8.84 -2.47
N VAL A 189 -18.10 -8.52 -3.11
CA VAL A 189 -17.38 -7.25 -2.96
C VAL A 189 -17.40 -6.47 -4.27
N THR A 190 -17.87 -5.22 -4.22
CA THR A 190 -17.75 -4.26 -5.31
C THR A 190 -16.61 -3.32 -4.99
N LEU A 191 -15.62 -3.24 -5.87
CA LEU A 191 -14.53 -2.26 -5.76
C LEU A 191 -14.96 -0.98 -6.44
N VAL A 192 -14.77 0.15 -5.76
CA VAL A 192 -15.04 1.49 -6.28
C VAL A 192 -13.74 2.28 -6.18
N GLU A 193 -13.41 3.06 -7.19
CA GLU A 193 -12.24 3.93 -7.08
C GLU A 193 -12.48 5.05 -6.04
N GLU A 194 -11.52 5.19 -5.12
CA GLU A 194 -11.57 6.08 -3.96
C GLU A 194 -11.90 7.53 -4.33
N PRO A 195 -11.24 8.17 -5.31
CA PRO A 195 -11.56 9.55 -5.65
C PRO A 195 -12.99 9.72 -6.22
N LEU A 196 -13.53 8.70 -6.89
CA LEU A 196 -14.94 8.71 -7.34
C LEU A 196 -15.89 8.60 -6.15
N ALA A 197 -15.61 7.70 -5.20
CA ALA A 197 -16.37 7.63 -3.96
C ALA A 197 -16.25 8.94 -3.16
N ALA A 198 -15.05 9.51 -3.04
CA ALA A 198 -14.82 10.77 -2.35
C ALA A 198 -15.63 11.93 -2.97
N ALA A 199 -15.69 12.01 -4.30
CA ALA A 199 -16.57 12.94 -5.00
C ALA A 199 -18.05 12.77 -4.61
N VAL A 200 -18.57 11.53 -4.64
CA VAL A 200 -19.94 11.24 -4.20
C VAL A 200 -20.15 11.65 -2.74
N GLY A 201 -19.17 11.41 -1.87
CA GLY A 201 -19.23 11.81 -0.47
C GLY A 201 -19.18 13.32 -0.26
N ALA A 202 -18.43 14.03 -1.09
CA ALA A 202 -18.39 15.48 -1.11
C ALA A 202 -19.67 16.13 -1.64
N GLY A 203 -20.56 15.35 -2.28
CA GLY A 203 -21.82 15.83 -2.85
C GLY A 203 -21.70 16.31 -4.28
N LEU A 204 -20.62 15.96 -4.98
CA LEU A 204 -20.48 16.20 -6.40
C LEU A 204 -21.45 15.32 -7.18
N ASP A 205 -22.15 15.88 -8.17
CA ASP A 205 -22.87 15.08 -9.17
C ASP A 205 -21.86 14.44 -10.13
N VAL A 206 -21.47 13.21 -9.80
CA VAL A 206 -20.50 12.45 -10.61
C VAL A 206 -21.07 11.98 -11.94
N THR A 207 -22.39 12.08 -12.14
CA THR A 207 -23.06 11.67 -13.38
C THR A 207 -23.16 12.79 -14.42
N ASP A 208 -22.81 14.02 -14.04
CA ASP A 208 -22.76 15.15 -14.97
C ASP A 208 -21.74 14.86 -16.10
N PRO A 209 -22.11 15.07 -17.38
CA PRO A 209 -21.18 14.91 -18.50
C PRO A 209 -20.06 15.96 -18.51
N ARG A 210 -20.14 17.04 -17.71
CA ARG A 210 -19.10 18.07 -17.60
C ARG A 210 -17.92 17.54 -16.77
N PRO A 211 -16.67 17.86 -17.16
CA PRO A 211 -15.48 17.48 -16.40
C PRO A 211 -15.47 18.13 -15.01
N ALA A 212 -15.50 17.29 -13.98
CA ALA A 212 -15.19 17.70 -12.63
C ALA A 212 -13.75 17.30 -12.26
N LEU A 213 -12.98 18.25 -11.71
CA LEU A 213 -11.63 18.02 -11.23
C LEU A 213 -11.64 17.72 -9.73
N LEU A 214 -10.98 16.63 -9.34
CA LEU A 214 -10.81 16.29 -7.93
C LEU A 214 -9.34 15.96 -7.65
N LEU A 215 -8.84 16.43 -6.50
CA LEU A 215 -7.53 16.08 -5.96
C LEU A 215 -7.74 15.42 -4.58
N ASP A 216 -7.56 14.11 -4.52
CA ASP A 216 -7.59 13.37 -3.27
C ASP A 216 -6.20 13.30 -2.65
N VAL A 217 -6.04 13.87 -1.46
CA VAL A 217 -4.77 13.95 -0.73
C VAL A 217 -4.81 12.98 0.44
N GLY A 218 -4.59 11.70 0.11
CA GLY A 218 -4.56 10.58 1.03
C GLY A 218 -3.21 10.41 1.73
N ALA A 219 -3.16 9.45 2.67
CA ALA A 219 -2.06 9.39 3.63
C ALA A 219 -0.71 8.90 3.07
N GLY A 220 -0.72 8.29 1.89
CA GLY A 220 0.46 7.78 1.21
C GLY A 220 0.37 7.88 -0.31
N ILE A 221 -0.72 8.45 -0.82
CA ILE A 221 -0.93 8.65 -2.24
C ILE A 221 -1.78 9.91 -2.43
N VAL A 222 -1.47 10.65 -3.47
CA VAL A 222 -2.26 11.79 -3.93
C VAL A 222 -2.73 11.48 -5.34
N GLU A 223 -4.03 11.61 -5.59
CA GLU A 223 -4.63 11.32 -6.89
C GLU A 223 -5.37 12.56 -7.42
N ALA A 224 -4.93 13.07 -8.57
CA ALA A 224 -5.67 14.07 -9.33
C ALA A 224 -6.48 13.33 -10.40
N VAL A 225 -7.79 13.56 -10.46
CA VAL A 225 -8.69 12.87 -11.38
C VAL A 225 -9.63 13.82 -12.11
N VAL A 226 -10.11 13.36 -13.26
CA VAL A 226 -11.21 13.96 -14.00
C VAL A 226 -12.39 12.99 -13.98
N ILE A 227 -13.51 13.41 -13.39
CA ILE A 227 -14.74 12.62 -13.29
C ILE A 227 -15.77 13.17 -14.26
N ARG A 228 -16.38 12.28 -15.05
CA ARG A 228 -17.46 12.57 -16.01
C ARG A 228 -18.31 11.32 -16.21
N ASP A 229 -19.61 11.49 -16.40
CA ASP A 229 -20.50 10.38 -16.81
C ASP A 229 -20.38 9.15 -15.88
N GLY A 230 -20.15 9.38 -14.58
CA GLY A 230 -19.98 8.34 -13.57
C GLY A 230 -18.65 7.60 -13.59
N VAL A 231 -17.66 8.03 -14.39
CA VAL A 231 -16.37 7.36 -14.52
C VAL A 231 -15.19 8.31 -14.34
N VAL A 232 -14.07 7.76 -13.85
CA VAL A 232 -12.77 8.47 -13.86
C VAL A 232 -12.20 8.37 -15.27
N THR A 233 -12.25 9.49 -16.01
CA THR A 233 -11.85 9.55 -17.43
C THR A 233 -10.36 9.83 -17.65
N ASP A 234 -9.71 10.48 -16.69
CA ASP A 234 -8.26 10.64 -16.65
C ASP A 234 -7.80 10.76 -15.20
N ALA A 235 -6.56 10.34 -14.94
CA ALA A 235 -5.97 10.37 -13.62
C ALA A 235 -4.45 10.54 -13.68
N LEU A 236 -3.90 11.14 -12.63
CA LEU A 236 -2.49 11.11 -12.30
C LEU A 236 -2.35 10.86 -10.79
N ALA A 237 -1.36 10.07 -10.40
CA ALA A 237 -1.11 9.75 -9.00
C ALA A 237 0.36 9.99 -8.63
N LEU A 238 0.58 10.39 -7.38
CA LEU A 238 1.89 10.57 -6.78
C LEU A 238 1.94 9.83 -5.44
N GLN A 239 2.86 8.87 -5.33
CA GLN A 239 3.07 8.10 -4.10
C GLN A 239 3.97 8.86 -3.13
N LEU A 240 3.60 8.84 -1.86
CA LEU A 240 4.28 9.55 -0.78
C LEU A 240 4.74 8.57 0.29
N SER A 241 5.98 8.70 0.74
CA SER A 241 6.51 7.86 1.83
C SER A 241 5.69 7.95 3.12
N ALA A 242 5.11 9.13 3.39
CA ALA A 242 4.02 9.36 4.35
C ALA A 242 3.51 10.80 4.18
N THR A 243 2.20 11.01 4.31
CA THR A 243 1.69 12.29 4.82
C THR A 243 1.72 12.21 6.34
N THR A 244 2.26 13.21 6.98
CA THR A 244 2.16 13.37 8.42
C THR A 244 0.74 13.83 8.78
N GLY A 245 0.37 13.79 10.07
CA GLY A 245 -0.90 14.38 10.54
C GLY A 245 -1.05 15.88 10.24
N THR A 246 -0.02 16.51 9.67
CA THR A 246 0.03 17.91 9.24
C THR A 246 -0.23 18.11 7.74
N GLY A 247 -0.62 17.06 7.00
CA GLY A 247 -0.93 17.12 5.58
C GLY A 247 0.24 16.75 4.66
N LEU A 248 0.26 17.35 3.47
CA LEU A 248 1.25 17.09 2.43
C LEU A 248 2.65 17.57 2.87
N PRO A 249 3.69 16.73 2.77
CA PRO A 249 5.05 17.12 3.13
C PRO A 249 5.60 18.17 2.16
N ALA A 250 6.46 19.07 2.65
CA ALA A 250 6.95 20.21 1.89
C ALA A 250 7.62 19.82 0.55
N TYR A 251 8.38 18.72 0.54
CA TYR A 251 9.05 18.21 -0.66
C TYR A 251 8.06 17.78 -1.77
N ALA A 252 6.83 17.43 -1.41
CA ALA A 252 5.83 16.93 -2.35
C ALA A 252 4.92 18.04 -2.91
N LEU A 253 4.93 19.23 -2.31
CA LEU A 253 3.98 20.30 -2.64
C LEU A 253 4.05 20.70 -4.11
N ASP A 254 5.24 21.05 -4.59
CA ASP A 254 5.43 21.47 -5.99
C ASP A 254 5.12 20.32 -6.96
N GLY A 255 5.46 19.08 -6.59
CA GLY A 255 5.13 17.89 -7.37
C GLY A 255 3.63 17.65 -7.52
N VAL A 256 2.85 17.83 -6.44
CA VAL A 256 1.39 17.71 -6.48
C VAL A 256 0.76 18.83 -7.29
N VAL A 257 1.24 20.06 -7.14
CA VAL A 257 0.74 21.21 -7.91
C VAL A 257 1.00 20.99 -9.41
N GLU A 258 2.21 20.60 -9.79
CA GLU A 258 2.57 20.35 -11.19
C GLU A 258 1.83 19.12 -11.76
N MET A 259 1.67 18.05 -10.97
CA MET A 259 0.84 16.90 -11.36
C MET A 259 -0.59 17.33 -11.70
N THR A 260 -1.18 18.17 -10.87
CA THR A 260 -2.55 18.67 -11.07
C THR A 260 -2.63 19.59 -12.30
N ALA A 261 -1.66 20.48 -12.47
CA ALA A 261 -1.56 21.34 -13.66
C ALA A 261 -1.41 20.51 -14.94
N ARG A 262 -0.62 19.43 -14.90
CA ARG A 262 -0.45 18.50 -16.01
C ARG A 262 -1.74 17.78 -16.37
N LEU A 263 -2.53 17.33 -15.39
CA LEU A 263 -3.83 16.73 -15.65
C LEU A 263 -4.75 17.69 -16.42
N LEU A 264 -4.84 18.95 -15.96
CA LEU A 264 -5.63 19.97 -16.64
C LEU A 264 -5.14 20.27 -18.07
N ARG A 265 -3.83 20.14 -18.33
CA ARG A 265 -3.26 20.29 -19.68
C ARG A 265 -3.51 19.07 -20.58
N ARG A 266 -3.67 17.86 -20.01
CA ARG A 266 -4.00 16.63 -20.75
C ARG A 266 -5.46 16.59 -21.21
N LEU A 267 -6.36 17.31 -20.53
CA LEU A 267 -7.75 17.41 -20.95
C LEU A 267 -7.87 17.99 -22.37
N PRO A 268 -8.74 17.40 -23.23
CA PRO A 268 -9.04 17.95 -24.55
C PRO A 268 -9.35 19.44 -24.49
N ALA A 269 -8.82 20.23 -25.43
CA ALA A 269 -8.90 21.68 -25.39
C ALA A 269 -10.33 22.22 -25.20
N ARG A 270 -11.32 21.56 -25.81
CA ARG A 270 -12.76 21.87 -25.72
C ARG A 270 -13.37 21.67 -24.32
N LEU A 271 -12.79 20.82 -23.49
CA LEU A 271 -13.30 20.51 -22.14
C LEU A 271 -12.66 21.36 -21.05
N ARG A 272 -11.49 21.97 -21.33
CA ARG A 272 -10.74 22.75 -20.34
C ARG A 272 -11.50 23.96 -19.78
N PRO A 273 -12.29 24.74 -20.56
CA PRO A 273 -13.07 25.84 -19.99
C PRO A 273 -14.07 25.35 -18.95
N ALA A 274 -14.89 24.34 -19.27
CA ALA A 274 -15.84 23.76 -18.33
C ALA A 274 -15.16 23.20 -17.06
N ALA A 275 -14.00 22.55 -17.21
CA ALA A 275 -13.22 22.05 -16.06
C ALA A 275 -12.67 23.19 -15.18
N ARG A 276 -12.31 24.33 -15.79
CA ARG A 276 -11.87 25.52 -15.04
C ARG A 276 -13.02 26.21 -14.33
N ASP A 277 -14.16 26.33 -14.99
CA ASP A 277 -15.36 26.97 -14.44
C ASP A 277 -15.90 26.17 -13.24
N GLY A 278 -15.85 24.84 -13.31
CA GLY A 278 -16.22 23.95 -12.20
C GLY A 278 -15.21 23.92 -11.04
N GLY A 279 -13.99 24.42 -11.25
CA GLY A 279 -12.95 24.44 -10.23
C GLY A 279 -12.34 23.07 -9.89
N LEU A 280 -11.53 23.04 -8.83
CA LEU A 280 -10.87 21.87 -8.29
C LEU A 280 -11.34 21.59 -6.87
N LEU A 281 -11.91 20.41 -6.66
CA LEU A 281 -12.32 19.94 -5.34
C LEU A 281 -11.20 19.15 -4.66
N LEU A 282 -10.92 19.43 -3.39
CA LEU A 282 -9.91 18.74 -2.58
C LEU A 282 -10.58 17.78 -1.59
N THR A 283 -10.11 16.52 -1.56
CA THR A 283 -10.55 15.50 -0.59
C THR A 283 -9.35 14.86 0.11
N GLY A 284 -9.61 14.01 1.10
CA GLY A 284 -8.57 13.33 1.88
C GLY A 284 -8.08 14.17 3.05
N GLY A 285 -7.26 13.54 3.90
CA GLY A 285 -6.76 14.16 5.14
C GLY A 285 -5.87 15.38 4.89
N GLY A 286 -5.13 15.41 3.78
CA GLY A 286 -4.24 16.52 3.43
C GLY A 286 -4.94 17.73 2.79
N ALA A 287 -6.22 17.62 2.44
CA ALA A 287 -6.96 18.71 1.77
C ALA A 287 -7.14 19.95 2.65
N THR A 288 -7.09 19.81 3.97
CA THR A 288 -7.27 20.91 4.92
C THR A 288 -6.04 21.81 5.05
N GLN A 289 -4.91 21.46 4.41
CA GLN A 289 -3.67 22.21 4.50
C GLN A 289 -3.78 23.54 3.71
N PRO A 290 -3.75 24.72 4.36
CA PRO A 290 -3.99 26.00 3.69
C PRO A 290 -2.96 26.32 2.58
N ARG A 291 -1.69 25.93 2.81
CA ARG A 291 -0.61 26.14 1.83
C ARG A 291 -0.85 25.41 0.51
N LEU A 292 -1.44 24.22 0.55
CA LEU A 292 -1.75 23.45 -0.66
C LEU A 292 -2.80 24.19 -1.50
N ALA A 293 -3.93 24.53 -0.88
CA ALA A 293 -5.02 25.22 -1.57
C ALA A 293 -4.57 26.56 -2.16
N HIS A 294 -3.77 27.34 -1.42
CA HIS A 294 -3.20 28.59 -1.90
C HIS A 294 -2.31 28.39 -3.15
N ARG A 295 -1.33 27.47 -3.09
CA ARG A 295 -0.43 27.22 -4.22
C ARG A 295 -1.14 26.67 -5.46
N LEU A 296 -2.18 25.86 -5.27
CA LEU A 296 -3.03 25.39 -6.37
C LEU A 296 -3.80 26.55 -7.02
N ARG A 297 -4.41 27.45 -6.24
CA ARG A 297 -5.13 28.62 -6.80
C ARG A 297 -4.21 29.54 -7.60
N GLU A 298 -3.04 29.86 -7.05
CA GLU A 298 -2.05 30.70 -7.73
C GLU A 298 -1.58 30.10 -9.05
N THR A 299 -1.31 28.79 -9.04
CA THR A 299 -0.73 28.10 -10.20
C THR A 299 -1.76 27.79 -11.28
N LEU A 300 -2.93 27.27 -10.89
CA LEU A 300 -3.95 26.79 -11.82
C LEU A 300 -4.88 27.92 -12.31
N ARG A 301 -4.99 29.00 -11.53
CA ARG A 301 -5.88 30.15 -11.78
C ARG A 301 -7.33 29.71 -11.98
N LEU A 302 -7.84 28.89 -11.05
CA LEU A 302 -9.22 28.41 -10.99
C LEU A 302 -9.68 28.34 -9.53
N PRO A 303 -11.00 28.26 -9.26
CA PRO A 303 -11.52 28.01 -7.92
C PRO A 303 -10.98 26.69 -7.37
N VAL A 304 -10.47 26.71 -6.13
CA VAL A 304 -10.04 25.49 -5.43
C VAL A 304 -10.75 25.47 -4.09
N GLU A 305 -11.42 24.37 -3.76
CA GLU A 305 -12.21 24.24 -2.53
C GLU A 305 -11.98 22.89 -1.88
N ALA A 306 -11.95 22.84 -0.54
CA ALA A 306 -11.93 21.59 0.18
C ALA A 306 -13.36 21.10 0.42
N ALA A 307 -13.59 19.81 0.22
CA ALA A 307 -14.87 19.19 0.53
C ALA A 307 -15.20 19.31 2.04
N PRO A 308 -16.49 19.30 2.43
CA PRO A 308 -16.88 19.16 3.83
C PRO A 308 -16.36 17.84 4.40
N GLU A 309 -15.68 17.91 5.55
CA GLU A 309 -15.01 16.78 6.20
C GLU A 309 -14.19 15.92 5.22
N PRO A 310 -13.13 16.50 4.60
CA PRO A 310 -12.50 15.88 3.45
C PRO A 310 -11.83 14.54 3.78
N ALA A 311 -11.40 14.34 5.03
CA ALA A 311 -10.88 13.07 5.53
C ALA A 311 -11.92 11.93 5.56
N HIS A 312 -13.21 12.24 5.58
CA HIS A 312 -14.32 11.28 5.61
C HIS A 312 -15.04 11.16 4.26
N ALA A 313 -14.64 11.91 3.23
CA ALA A 313 -15.32 11.96 1.95
C ALA A 313 -15.51 10.56 1.34
N THR A 314 -14.44 9.75 1.28
CA THR A 314 -14.48 8.39 0.71
C THR A 314 -15.50 7.49 1.40
N VAL A 315 -15.39 7.31 2.73
CA VAL A 315 -16.32 6.42 3.46
C VAL A 315 -17.76 6.93 3.42
N ARG A 316 -17.98 8.25 3.42
CA ARG A 316 -19.32 8.86 3.23
C ARG A 316 -19.87 8.57 1.84
N GLY A 317 -19.03 8.64 0.80
CA GLY A 317 -19.39 8.29 -0.56
C GLY A 317 -19.76 6.84 -0.74
N LEU A 318 -18.91 5.92 -0.27
CA LEU A 318 -19.19 4.48 -0.28
C LEU A 318 -20.49 4.16 0.48
N THR A 319 -20.76 4.87 1.58
CA THR A 319 -22.01 4.74 2.34
C THR A 319 -23.21 5.19 1.51
N ARG A 320 -23.13 6.34 0.83
CA ARG A 320 -24.19 6.83 -0.07
C ARG A 320 -24.45 5.85 -1.21
N LEU A 321 -23.39 5.31 -1.83
CA LEU A 321 -23.50 4.30 -2.88
C LEU A 321 -24.16 3.00 -2.38
N CYS A 322 -23.89 2.58 -1.14
CA CYS A 322 -24.61 1.46 -0.55
C CYS A 322 -26.11 1.74 -0.39
N LEU A 323 -26.50 2.99 -0.11
CA LEU A 323 -27.90 3.42 -0.01
C LEU A 323 -28.56 3.69 -1.37
N GLN A 324 -27.77 3.77 -2.45
CA GLN A 324 -28.23 4.04 -3.81
C GLN A 324 -27.71 2.96 -4.78
N PRO A 325 -28.24 1.71 -4.71
CA PRO A 325 -27.72 0.59 -5.50
C PRO A 325 -27.77 0.81 -7.01
N ALA A 326 -28.75 1.58 -7.51
CA ALA A 326 -28.85 1.93 -8.92
C ALA A 326 -27.68 2.80 -9.38
N LEU A 327 -27.33 3.84 -8.61
CA LEU A 327 -26.15 4.67 -8.86
C LEU A 327 -24.88 3.80 -8.79
N ALA A 328 -24.72 3.01 -7.73
CA ALA A 328 -23.57 2.13 -7.57
C ALA A 328 -23.42 1.12 -8.73
N GLY A 329 -24.54 0.59 -9.23
CA GLY A 329 -24.57 -0.30 -10.39
C GLY A 329 -24.12 0.42 -11.67
N GLY A 330 -24.59 1.65 -11.90
CA GLY A 330 -24.19 2.48 -13.04
C GLY A 330 -22.69 2.79 -13.05
N LEU A 331 -22.12 3.17 -11.89
CA LEU A 331 -20.69 3.46 -11.76
C LEU A 331 -19.82 2.21 -11.95
N ALA A 332 -20.31 1.04 -11.55
CA ALA A 332 -19.59 -0.23 -11.69
C ALA A 332 -19.68 -0.83 -13.10
N ALA A 333 -20.75 -0.54 -13.86
CA ALA A 333 -21.00 -1.10 -15.19
C ALA A 333 -20.23 -0.40 -16.32
N GLY A 334 -19.72 0.81 -16.10
CA GLY A 334 -18.90 1.56 -17.06
C GLY A 334 -17.43 1.13 -17.11
N ARG A 335 -17.08 -0.06 -16.60
CA ARG A 335 -15.73 -0.56 -16.39
C ARG A 335 -15.50 -1.92 -17.03
#